data_AF-A0A1T1AXN7-F1
#
_entry.id   AF-A0A1T1AXN7-F1
#
_cell.length_a   1.000
_cell.length_b   1.000
_cell.length_c   1.000
_cell.angle_alpha   90.00
_cell.angle_beta   90.00
_cell.angle_gamma   90.00
#
_symmetry.space_group_name_H-M   'P 1'
#
loop_
_entity.id
_entity.type
_entity.pdbx_description
1 polymer ?
#
loop_
_entity_poly.entity_id
_entity_poly.type
_entity_poly.pdbx_seq_one_letter_code
_entity_poly.pdbx_strand_id
1 'polypeptide(L)'
;MSGQKTLLLAIDLATTRRDEAQANLQNILHAQAHAQDQMQQLQQYAVETEQRWLQGAQISTTPEMLRHHYQFIGRLDQAIQMQEGVLANHAQRIEAARQLLLQAECRLGSFKQVLATRRLAMAKTRQRQEQKQMDEFASQQSQRQQRLHAENDT
;
A
#
# COMPACT_ATOMS: atom_id res chain seq x y z
N MET A 1 20.67 20.63 -12.46
CA MET A 1 19.95 19.71 -13.37
C MET A 1 20.11 18.23 -12.98
N SER A 2 21.32 17.74 -12.66
CA SER A 2 21.56 16.33 -12.26
C SER A 2 20.79 15.89 -11.00
N GLY A 3 20.85 16.66 -9.90
CA GLY A 3 20.21 16.28 -8.63
C GLY A 3 18.67 16.27 -8.64
N GLN A 4 18.02 16.92 -9.60
CA GLN A 4 16.56 16.82 -9.78
C GLN A 4 16.18 15.55 -10.54
N LYS A 5 16.97 15.17 -11.57
CA LYS A 5 16.78 13.90 -12.29
C LYS A 5 16.93 12.70 -11.35
N THR A 6 17.96 12.71 -10.49
CA THR A 6 18.14 11.67 -9.47
C THR A 6 16.96 11.56 -8.51
N LEU A 7 16.39 12.69 -8.08
CA LEU A 7 15.21 12.68 -7.20
C LEU A 7 13.96 12.15 -7.90
N LEU A 8 13.76 12.45 -9.18
CA LEU A 8 12.67 11.89 -9.98
C LEU A 8 12.80 10.37 -10.12
N LEU A 9 14.02 9.86 -10.38
CA LEU A 9 14.27 8.42 -10.40
C LEU A 9 14.03 7.76 -9.03
N ALA A 10 14.39 8.42 -7.93
CA ALA A 10 14.10 7.92 -6.59
C ALA A 10 12.59 7.87 -6.29
N ILE A 11 11.82 8.82 -6.81
CA ILE A 11 10.35 8.82 -6.72
C ILE A 11 9.76 7.68 -7.53
N ASP A 12 10.26 7.45 -8.74
CA ASP A 12 9.83 6.34 -9.60
C ASP A 12 10.05 5.00 -8.89
N LEU A 13 11.28 4.74 -8.43
CA LEU A 13 11.62 3.54 -7.67
C LEU A 13 10.77 3.39 -6.39
N ALA A 14 10.53 4.48 -5.66
CA ALA A 14 9.69 4.44 -4.46
C ALA A 14 8.22 4.17 -4.79
N THR A 15 7.75 4.61 -5.97
CA THR A 15 6.40 4.31 -6.46
C THR A 15 6.28 2.83 -6.78
N THR A 16 7.23 2.26 -7.53
CA THR A 16 7.27 0.82 -7.83
C THR A 16 7.26 -0.01 -6.55
N ARG A 17 8.09 0.33 -5.57
CA ARG A 17 8.13 -0.37 -4.27
C ARG A 17 6.81 -0.30 -3.49
N ARG A 18 6.12 0.85 -3.54
CA ARG A 18 4.81 0.99 -2.91
C ARG A 18 3.78 0.12 -3.61
N ASP A 19 3.80 0.09 -4.94
CA ASP A 19 2.88 -0.73 -5.74
C ASP A 19 3.13 -2.23 -5.52
N GLU A 20 4.39 -2.66 -5.43
CA GLU A 20 4.77 -4.04 -5.05
C GLU A 20 4.28 -4.41 -3.65
N ALA A 21 4.48 -3.53 -2.66
CA ALA A 21 3.99 -3.76 -1.29
C ALA A 21 2.45 -3.85 -1.25
N GLN A 22 1.77 -3.02 -2.04
CA GLN A 22 0.31 -3.05 -2.16
C GLN A 22 -0.17 -4.35 -2.80
N ALA A 23 0.46 -4.79 -3.90
CA ALA A 23 0.14 -6.06 -4.55
C ALA A 23 0.35 -7.26 -3.60
N ASN A 24 1.45 -7.26 -2.84
CA ASN A 24 1.71 -8.29 -1.84
C ASN A 24 0.63 -8.32 -0.75
N LEU A 25 0.23 -7.17 -0.22
CA LEU A 25 -0.86 -7.09 0.76
C LEU A 25 -2.18 -7.66 0.19
N GLN A 26 -2.53 -7.33 -1.06
CA GLN A 26 -3.73 -7.87 -1.71
C GLN A 26 -3.66 -9.39 -1.85
N ASN A 27 -2.53 -9.93 -2.27
CA ASN A 27 -2.34 -11.39 -2.38
C ASN A 27 -2.54 -12.10 -1.02
N ILE A 28 -2.02 -11.52 0.06
CA ILE A 28 -2.17 -12.09 1.40
C ILE A 28 -3.62 -11.99 1.88
N LEU A 29 -4.32 -10.88 1.60
CA LEU A 29 -5.74 -10.74 1.92
C LEU A 29 -6.62 -11.74 1.17
N HIS A 30 -6.33 -11.99 -0.11
CA HIS A 30 -7.00 -13.05 -0.86
C HIS A 30 -6.75 -14.44 -0.28
N ALA A 31 -5.52 -14.74 0.12
CA ALA A 31 -5.19 -16.01 0.79
C ALA A 31 -5.93 -16.17 2.13
N GLN A 32 -6.02 -15.09 2.93
CA GLN A 32 -6.81 -15.08 4.17
C GLN A 32 -8.28 -15.35 3.90
N ALA A 33 -8.88 -14.72 2.89
CA ALA A 33 -10.29 -14.93 2.55
C ALA A 33 -10.54 -16.40 2.17
N HIS A 34 -9.68 -16.97 1.33
CA HIS A 34 -9.76 -18.39 0.97
C HIS A 34 -9.60 -19.31 2.20
N ALA A 35 -8.68 -19.01 3.12
CA ALA A 35 -8.53 -19.76 4.36
C ALA A 35 -9.78 -19.64 5.26
N GLN A 36 -10.44 -18.48 5.26
CA GLN A 36 -11.68 -18.26 6.00
C GLN A 36 -12.82 -19.13 5.43
N ASP A 37 -12.93 -19.19 4.10
CA ASP A 37 -13.92 -20.03 3.40
C ASP A 37 -13.71 -21.52 3.73
N GLN A 38 -12.46 -21.98 3.73
CA GLN A 38 -12.12 -23.35 4.13
C GLN A 38 -12.51 -23.66 5.58
N MET A 39 -12.29 -22.72 6.51
CA MET A 39 -12.73 -22.87 7.89
C MET A 39 -14.25 -22.99 7.98
N GLN A 40 -14.98 -22.13 7.27
CA GLN A 40 -16.44 -22.20 7.23
C GLN A 40 -16.93 -23.54 6.68
N GLN A 41 -16.28 -24.09 5.65
CA GLN A 41 -16.60 -25.42 5.11
C GLN A 41 -16.39 -26.52 6.15
N LEU A 42 -15.28 -26.50 6.90
CA LEU A 42 -15.02 -27.47 7.97
C LEU A 42 -16.08 -27.40 9.07
N GLN A 43 -16.46 -26.20 9.50
CA GLN A 43 -17.49 -25.99 10.51
C GLN A 43 -18.87 -26.46 10.03
N GLN A 44 -19.23 -26.11 8.79
CA GLN A 44 -20.49 -26.57 8.19
C GLN A 44 -20.54 -28.09 8.11
N TYR A 45 -19.44 -28.71 7.67
CA TYR A 45 -19.34 -30.16 7.58
C TYR A 45 -19.40 -30.86 8.96
N ALA A 46 -18.88 -30.22 10.00
CA ALA A 46 -19.02 -30.70 11.39
C ALA A 46 -20.49 -30.78 11.80
N VAL A 47 -21.23 -29.67 11.61
CA VAL A 47 -22.65 -29.58 11.95
C VAL A 47 -23.49 -30.60 11.17
N GLU A 48 -23.27 -30.71 9.87
CA GLU A 48 -23.99 -31.67 9.02
C GLU A 48 -23.75 -33.12 9.45
N THR A 49 -22.51 -33.45 9.80
CA THR A 49 -22.16 -34.81 10.22
C THR A 49 -22.75 -35.14 11.59
N GLU A 50 -22.77 -34.19 12.52
CA GLU A 50 -23.41 -34.35 13.82
C GLU A 50 -24.93 -34.54 13.68
N GLN A 51 -25.59 -33.74 12.85
CA GLN A 51 -27.03 -33.89 12.58
C GLN A 51 -27.36 -35.27 11.98
N ARG A 52 -26.58 -35.72 10.99
CA ARG A 52 -26.77 -37.03 10.37
C ARG A 52 -26.53 -38.16 11.38
N TRP A 53 -25.54 -38.01 12.26
CA TRP A 53 -25.28 -38.93 13.35
C TRP A 53 -26.47 -39.04 14.31
N LEU A 54 -27.00 -37.91 14.79
CA LEU A 54 -28.16 -37.87 15.69
C LEU A 54 -29.40 -38.54 15.09
N GLN A 55 -29.62 -38.40 13.79
CA GLN A 55 -30.72 -39.06 13.08
C GLN A 55 -30.50 -40.58 12.95
N GLY A 56 -29.30 -41.02 12.58
CA GLY A 56 -28.97 -42.45 12.43
C GLY A 56 -28.96 -43.20 13.77
N ALA A 57 -28.46 -42.57 14.82
CA ALA A 57 -28.37 -43.16 16.16
C ALA A 57 -29.76 -43.49 16.76
N GLN A 58 -30.81 -42.73 16.40
CA GLN A 58 -32.19 -43.01 16.82
C GLN A 58 -32.76 -44.30 16.21
N ILE A 59 -32.24 -44.75 15.06
CA ILE A 59 -32.75 -45.93 14.34
C ILE A 59 -32.05 -47.19 14.83
N SER A 60 -30.71 -47.19 14.88
CA SER A 60 -29.91 -48.25 15.49
C SER A 60 -28.46 -47.79 15.63
N THR A 61 -27.80 -48.12 16.74
CA THR A 61 -26.39 -47.77 16.97
C THR A 61 -25.56 -49.04 17.16
N THR A 62 -24.58 -49.28 16.29
CA THR A 62 -23.60 -50.37 16.45
C THR A 62 -22.30 -49.88 17.10
N PRO A 63 -21.56 -50.72 17.83
CA PRO A 63 -20.26 -50.35 18.41
C PRO A 63 -19.23 -49.88 17.38
N GLU A 64 -19.25 -50.46 16.18
CA GLU A 64 -18.37 -50.10 15.07
C GLU A 64 -18.68 -48.69 14.55
N MET A 65 -19.97 -48.36 14.41
CA MET A 65 -20.45 -47.05 13.98
C MET A 65 -20.05 -45.95 14.98
N LEU A 66 -20.12 -46.23 16.29
CA LEU A 66 -19.62 -45.34 17.35
C LEU A 66 -18.11 -45.07 17.21
N ARG A 67 -17.32 -46.12 17.00
CA ARG A 67 -15.86 -45.99 16.84
C ARG A 67 -15.51 -45.12 15.64
N HIS A 68 -16.18 -45.33 14.50
CA HIS A 68 -15.96 -44.53 13.29
C HIS A 68 -16.34 -43.06 13.49
N HIS A 69 -17.44 -42.78 14.19
CA HIS A 69 -17.85 -41.42 14.50
C HIS A 69 -16.79 -40.69 15.34
N TYR A 70 -16.35 -41.26 16.46
CA TYR A 70 -15.31 -40.63 17.29
C TYR A 70 -13.98 -40.43 16.56
N GLN A 71 -13.58 -41.40 15.72
CA GLN A 71 -12.37 -41.25 14.92
C GLN A 71 -12.49 -40.11 13.90
N PHE A 72 -13.67 -39.96 13.29
CA PHE A 72 -13.93 -38.88 12.35
C PHE A 72 -13.93 -37.51 13.04
N ILE A 73 -14.64 -37.37 14.18
CA ILE A 73 -14.66 -36.13 14.97
C ILE A 73 -13.24 -35.74 15.39
N GLY A 74 -12.44 -36.70 15.88
CA GLY A 74 -11.05 -36.43 16.24
C GLY A 74 -10.19 -35.93 15.07
N ARG A 75 -10.42 -36.40 13.84
CA ARG A 75 -9.73 -35.88 12.65
C ARG A 75 -10.24 -34.50 12.24
N LEU A 76 -11.53 -34.25 12.40
CA LEU A 76 -12.15 -32.96 12.07
C LEU A 76 -11.65 -31.86 13.01
N ASP A 77 -11.58 -32.15 14.31
CA ASP A 77 -11.01 -31.25 15.31
C ASP A 77 -9.54 -30.92 14.99
N GLN A 78 -8.74 -31.94 14.62
CA GLN A 78 -7.36 -31.72 14.19
C GLN A 78 -7.28 -30.81 12.95
N ALA A 79 -8.15 -31.02 11.95
CA ALA A 79 -8.18 -30.18 10.75
C ALA A 79 -8.59 -28.73 11.07
N ILE A 80 -9.56 -28.53 11.97
CA ILE A 80 -9.98 -27.20 12.44
C ILE A 80 -8.80 -26.52 13.16
N GLN A 81 -8.14 -27.19 14.09
CA GLN A 81 -6.97 -26.64 14.79
C GLN A 81 -5.83 -26.25 13.84
N MET A 82 -5.56 -27.08 12.82
CA MET A 82 -4.59 -26.75 11.78
C MET A 82 -5.01 -25.49 11.01
N GLN A 83 -6.29 -25.38 10.66
CA GLN A 83 -6.83 -24.24 9.93
C GLN A 83 -6.85 -22.95 10.76
N GLU A 84 -7.11 -23.03 12.07
CA GLU A 84 -6.94 -21.90 13.00
C GLU A 84 -5.51 -21.38 13.00
N GLY A 85 -4.53 -22.30 13.00
CA GLY A 85 -3.11 -21.94 12.88
C GLY A 85 -2.78 -21.22 11.56
N VAL A 86 -3.38 -21.65 10.44
CA VAL A 86 -3.24 -20.99 9.14
C VAL A 86 -3.82 -19.57 9.17
N LEU A 87 -5.03 -19.41 9.71
CA LEU A 87 -5.68 -18.09 9.85
C LEU A 87 -4.87 -17.14 10.75
N ALA A 88 -4.34 -17.64 11.87
CA ALA A 88 -3.49 -16.85 12.76
C ALA A 88 -2.20 -16.41 12.05
N ASN A 89 -1.56 -17.30 11.27
CA ASN A 89 -0.37 -16.95 10.49
C ASN A 89 -0.68 -15.87 9.44
N HIS A 90 -1.79 -16.00 8.72
CA HIS A 90 -2.21 -15.01 7.74
C HIS A 90 -2.51 -13.67 8.40
N ALA A 91 -3.15 -13.62 9.56
CA ALA A 91 -3.36 -12.38 10.31
C ALA A 91 -2.04 -11.67 10.64
N GLN A 92 -1.01 -12.40 11.10
CA GLN A 92 0.32 -11.85 11.33
C GLN A 92 0.97 -11.32 10.04
N ARG A 93 0.82 -12.06 8.93
CA ARG A 93 1.37 -11.66 7.62
C ARG A 93 0.67 -10.42 7.06
N ILE A 94 -0.64 -10.28 7.27
CA ILE A 94 -1.40 -9.08 6.87
C ILE A 94 -0.85 -7.87 7.61
N GLU A 95 -0.65 -7.97 8.92
CA GLU A 95 -0.13 -6.86 9.72
C GLU A 95 1.28 -6.45 9.26
N ALA A 96 2.18 -7.43 9.06
CA ALA A 96 3.51 -7.15 8.52
C ALA A 96 3.45 -6.49 7.12
N ALA A 97 2.57 -6.96 6.23
CA ALA A 97 2.40 -6.38 4.89
C ALA A 97 1.83 -4.95 4.93
N ARG A 98 0.90 -4.66 5.85
CA ARG A 98 0.38 -3.31 6.08
C ARG A 98 1.47 -2.36 6.55
N GLN A 99 2.32 -2.80 7.47
CA GLN A 99 3.46 -1.99 7.94
C GLN A 99 4.46 -1.70 6.81
N LEU A 100 4.76 -2.69 5.98
CA LEU A 100 5.62 -2.50 4.81
C LEU A 100 5.03 -1.51 3.80
N LEU A 101 3.73 -1.61 3.51
CA LEU A 101 3.04 -0.67 2.64
C LEU A 101 3.09 0.76 3.20
N LEU A 102 2.78 0.93 4.48
CA LEU A 102 2.84 2.23 5.15
C LEU A 102 4.25 2.85 5.06
N GLN A 103 5.30 2.06 5.32
CA GLN A 103 6.68 2.53 5.21
C GLN A 103 7.03 2.98 3.78
N ALA A 104 6.57 2.23 2.76
CA ALA A 104 6.77 2.59 1.36
C ALA A 104 6.04 3.89 0.99
N GLU A 105 4.80 4.06 1.45
CA GLU A 105 4.00 5.27 1.26
C GLU A 105 4.65 6.50 1.93
N CYS A 106 5.07 6.38 3.18
CA CYS A 106 5.78 7.45 3.89
C CYS A 106 7.08 7.84 3.16
N ARG A 107 7.83 6.86 2.64
CA ARG A 107 9.06 7.12 1.89
C ARG A 107 8.78 7.86 0.57
N LEU A 108 7.76 7.44 -0.17
CA LEU A 108 7.32 8.09 -1.39
C LEU A 108 6.85 9.53 -1.13
N GLY A 109 6.02 9.72 -0.09
CA GLY A 109 5.55 11.03 0.34
C GLY A 109 6.70 11.98 0.68
N SER A 110 7.71 11.48 1.41
CA SER A 110 8.92 12.23 1.75
C SER A 110 9.68 12.71 0.51
N PHE A 111 9.88 11.85 -0.50
CA PHE A 111 10.54 12.26 -1.74
C PHE A 111 9.73 13.29 -2.54
N LYS A 112 8.41 13.11 -2.62
CA LYS A 112 7.51 14.07 -3.28
C LYS A 112 7.55 15.44 -2.61
N GLN A 113 7.58 15.48 -1.28
CA GLN A 113 7.71 16.73 -0.52
C GLN A 113 9.04 17.44 -0.82
N VAL A 114 10.17 16.72 -0.78
CA VAL A 114 11.48 17.30 -1.12
C VAL A 114 11.50 17.85 -2.54
N LEU A 115 10.88 17.15 -3.51
CA LEU A 115 10.79 17.62 -4.88
C LEU A 115 9.96 18.92 -4.98
N ALA A 116 8.82 18.98 -4.29
CA ALA A 116 7.97 20.16 -4.26
C ALA A 116 8.72 21.37 -3.68
N THR A 117 9.40 21.21 -2.53
CA THR A 117 10.20 22.27 -1.91
C THR A 117 11.31 22.77 -2.84
N ARG A 118 12.03 21.85 -3.51
CA ARG A 118 13.07 22.23 -4.49
C ARG A 118 12.51 23.00 -5.68
N ARG A 119 11.36 22.58 -6.22
CA ARG A 119 10.70 23.28 -7.34
C ARG A 119 10.28 24.70 -6.94
N LEU A 120 9.72 24.89 -5.75
CA LEU A 120 9.36 26.21 -5.24
C LEU A 120 10.60 27.11 -5.07
N ALA A 121 11.69 26.58 -4.51
CA ALA A 121 12.94 27.34 -4.37
C ALA A 121 13.52 27.75 -5.73
N MET A 122 13.51 26.84 -6.73
CA MET A 122 13.97 27.15 -8.08
C MET A 122 13.11 28.21 -8.76
N ALA A 123 11.78 28.12 -8.64
CA ALA A 123 10.85 29.11 -9.18
C ALA A 123 11.10 30.50 -8.58
N LYS A 124 11.30 30.58 -7.26
CA LYS A 124 11.61 31.84 -6.56
C LYS A 124 12.93 32.46 -7.03
N THR A 125 13.96 31.64 -7.23
CA THR A 125 15.26 32.12 -7.75
C THR A 125 15.12 32.61 -9.19
N ARG A 126 14.39 31.88 -10.05
CA ARG A 126 14.14 32.30 -11.44
C ARG A 126 13.38 33.62 -11.50
N GLN A 127 12.30 33.76 -10.73
CA GLN A 127 11.52 35.00 -10.66
C GLN A 127 12.39 36.19 -10.26
N ARG A 128 13.29 36.02 -9.28
CA ARG A 128 14.23 37.07 -8.86
C ARG A 128 15.23 37.43 -9.97
N GLN A 129 15.69 36.46 -10.76
CA GLN A 129 16.60 36.71 -11.89
C GLN A 129 15.88 37.46 -13.01
N GLU A 130 14.66 37.05 -13.37
CA GLU A 130 13.84 37.69 -14.39
C GLU A 130 13.50 39.14 -13.99
N GLN A 131 13.15 39.36 -12.72
CA GLN A 131 12.89 40.71 -12.19
C GLN A 131 14.14 41.61 -12.32
N LYS A 132 15.32 41.12 -11.89
CA LYS A 132 16.57 41.88 -12.02
C LYS A 132 16.89 42.25 -13.47
N GLN A 133 16.73 41.32 -14.40
CA GLN A 133 16.97 41.58 -15.83
C GLN A 133 16.01 42.64 -16.38
N MET A 134 14.74 42.61 -15.94
CA MET A 134 13.75 43.60 -16.35
C MET A 134 14.03 44.98 -15.77
N ASP A 135 14.43 45.06 -14.50
CA ASP A 135 14.83 46.31 -13.84
C ASP A 135 16.08 46.91 -14.51
N GLU A 136 17.07 46.08 -14.85
CA GLU A 136 18.27 46.48 -15.60
C GLU A 136 17.90 47.07 -16.97
N PHE A 137 17.04 46.39 -17.73
CA PHE A 137 16.58 46.87 -19.03
C PHE A 137 15.81 48.19 -18.94
N ALA A 138 14.89 48.31 -17.97
CA ALA A 138 14.13 49.53 -17.73
C ALA A 138 15.05 50.71 -17.36
N SER A 139 16.08 50.48 -16.53
CA SER A 139 17.05 51.52 -16.17
C SER A 139 17.86 52.00 -17.37
N GLN A 140 18.32 51.08 -18.23
CA GLN A 140 19.06 51.42 -19.46
C GLN A 140 18.19 52.21 -20.43
N GLN A 141 16.92 51.83 -20.59
CA GLN A 141 15.98 52.53 -21.46
C GLN A 141 15.68 53.94 -20.94
N SER A 142 15.46 54.10 -19.63
CA SER A 142 15.24 55.39 -18.99
C SER A 142 16.45 56.30 -19.15
N GLN A 143 17.67 55.80 -18.90
CA GLN A 143 18.90 56.57 -19.13
C GLN A 143 19.05 57.01 -20.60
N ARG A 144 18.71 56.14 -21.55
CA ARG A 144 18.74 56.47 -22.98
C ARG A 144 17.73 57.57 -23.33
N GLN A 145 16.52 57.51 -22.80
CA GLN A 145 15.50 58.55 -22.99
C GLN A 145 15.94 59.89 -22.37
N GLN A 146 16.52 59.87 -21.17
CA GLN A 146 17.03 61.08 -20.53
C GLN A 146 18.14 61.75 -21.34
N ARG A 147 19.06 60.97 -21.93
CA ARG A 147 20.08 61.52 -22.84
C ARG A 147 19.48 62.15 -24.09
N LEU A 148 18.52 61.46 -24.72
CA LEU A 148 17.85 61.97 -25.92
C LEU A 148 17.06 63.26 -25.66
N HIS A 149 16.47 63.42 -24.48
CA HIS A 149 15.84 64.68 -24.08
C HIS A 149 16.88 65.78 -23.86
N ALA A 150 17.98 65.49 -23.16
CA ALA A 150 19.06 66.46 -22.94
C ALA A 150 19.74 66.92 -24.24
N GLU A 151 19.82 66.07 -25.27
CA GLU A 151 20.37 66.42 -26.60
C GLU A 151 19.40 67.22 -27.48
N ASN A 152 18.07 67.16 -27.25
CA ASN A 152 17.10 67.96 -28.01
C ASN A 152 16.84 69.35 -27.40
N ASP A 153 17.20 69.56 -26.13
CA ASP A 153 17.06 70.84 -25.42
C ASP A 153 18.31 71.76 -25.56
N THR A 154 19.33 71.32 -26.32
CA THR A 154 20.53 72.09 -26.69
C THR A 154 20.54 72.45 -28.17
#